data_AF-A0A2Z5V5D2-F1
#
_entry.id   AF-A0A2Z5V5D2-F1
#
_cell.length_a   1.000
_cell.length_b   1.000
_cell.length_c   1.000
_cell.angle_alpha   90.00
_cell.angle_beta   90.00
_cell.angle_gamma   90.00
#
_symmetry.space_group_name_H-M   'P 1'
#
loop_
_entity.id
_entity.type
_entity.pdbx_description
1 polymer ?
#
loop_
_entity_poly.entity_id
_entity_poly.type
_entity_poly.pdbx_seq_one_letter_code
_entity_poly.pdbx_strand_id
1 'polypeptide(L)'
;MRIDREGLIELSLKTLAEQVELASAAPPRPSHGVRLALKVLHMFSAGEQAPFVDFWRQMRNDESVMKTETIASYCRSTHLQAQLRGVMRAVGIEPTVAVEQSLAHAALKIYPRTKVKP
;
A
#
# COMPACT_ATOMS: atom_id res chain seq x y z
N MET A 1 -0.74 -24.19 9.63
CA MET A 1 -1.62 -23.07 9.25
C MET A 1 -1.81 -23.13 7.74
N ARG A 2 -3.03 -23.39 7.25
CA ARG A 2 -3.33 -23.40 5.81
C ARG A 2 -3.85 -22.02 5.46
N ILE A 3 -3.16 -21.29 4.60
CA ILE A 3 -3.61 -19.98 4.11
C ILE A 3 -4.37 -20.25 2.82
N ASP A 4 -5.64 -19.88 2.79
CA ASP A 4 -6.47 -19.95 1.59
C ASP A 4 -6.27 -18.71 0.70
N ARG A 5 -6.95 -18.70 -0.44
CA ARG A 5 -6.86 -17.59 -1.42
C ARG A 5 -7.19 -16.25 -0.76
N GLU A 6 -8.26 -16.20 0.02
CA GLU A 6 -8.75 -14.98 0.65
C GLU A 6 -7.72 -14.46 1.67
N GLY A 7 -7.16 -15.34 2.50
CA GLY A 7 -6.09 -14.99 3.43
C GLY A 7 -4.83 -14.47 2.74
N LEU A 8 -4.46 -15.00 1.56
CA LEU A 8 -3.31 -14.50 0.79
C LEU A 8 -3.57 -13.11 0.20
N ILE A 9 -4.78 -12.86 -0.32
CA ILE A 9 -5.18 -11.54 -0.83
C ILE A 9 -5.18 -10.53 0.31
N GLU A 10 -5.79 -10.89 1.44
CA GLU A 10 -5.88 -10.02 2.62
C GLU A 10 -4.48 -9.65 3.14
N LEU A 11 -3.59 -10.62 3.34
CA LEU A 11 -2.22 -10.38 3.81
C LEU A 11 -1.42 -9.50 2.84
N SER A 12 -1.60 -9.73 1.54
CA SER A 12 -0.92 -8.94 0.50
C SER A 12 -1.43 -7.50 0.50
N LEU A 13 -2.75 -7.28 0.60
CA LEU A 13 -3.32 -5.94 0.69
C LEU A 13 -2.89 -5.21 1.96
N LYS A 14 -2.84 -5.90 3.11
CA LYS A 14 -2.31 -5.33 4.35
C LYS A 14 -0.86 -4.88 4.20
N THR A 15 -0.03 -5.71 3.57
CA THR A 15 1.38 -5.38 3.28
C THR A 15 1.50 -4.09 2.44
N LEU A 16 0.61 -3.88 1.47
CA LEU A 16 0.60 -2.64 0.67
C LEU A 16 0.04 -1.45 1.45
N ALA A 17 -1.02 -1.64 2.25
CA ALA A 17 -1.60 -0.61 3.09
C ALA A 17 -0.60 -0.09 4.15
N GLU A 18 0.24 -0.97 4.70
CA GLU A 18 1.36 -0.58 5.56
C GLU A 18 2.31 0.41 4.88
N GLN A 19 2.59 0.22 3.59
CA GLN A 19 3.44 1.16 2.85
C GLN A 19 2.77 2.52 2.68
N VAL A 20 1.45 2.57 2.52
CA VAL A 20 0.70 3.83 2.43
C VAL A 20 0.75 4.59 3.75
N GLU A 21 0.57 3.90 4.87
CA GLU A 21 0.66 4.49 6.20
C GLU A 21 2.07 5.02 6.50
N LEU A 22 3.10 4.22 6.18
CA LEU A 22 4.50 4.60 6.36
C LEU A 22 4.93 5.76 5.45
N ALA A 23 4.36 5.87 4.25
CA ALA A 23 4.66 6.95 3.29
C ALA A 23 4.38 8.35 3.85
N SER A 24 3.48 8.46 4.83
CA SER A 24 3.18 9.71 5.55
C SER A 24 4.32 10.17 6.45
N ALA A 25 5.15 9.27 6.97
CA ALA A 25 6.23 9.61 7.88
C ALA A 25 7.58 9.77 7.16
N ALA A 26 7.80 8.99 6.12
CA ALA A 26 9.05 8.98 5.35
C ALA A 26 8.79 8.45 3.93
N PRO A 27 9.70 8.68 2.97
CA PRO A 27 9.61 8.03 1.67
C PRO A 27 9.46 6.50 1.80
N PRO A 28 8.49 5.88 1.10
CA PRO A 28 8.28 4.45 1.16
C PRO A 28 9.53 3.72 0.68
N ARG A 29 9.86 2.58 1.32
CA ARG A 29 11.04 1.79 1.00
C ARG A 29 10.63 0.56 0.19
N PRO A 30 10.97 0.49 -1.10
CA PRO A 30 10.70 -0.69 -1.90
C PRO A 30 11.37 -1.91 -1.27
N SER A 31 10.61 -2.99 -1.05
CA SER A 31 11.11 -4.21 -0.41
C SER A 31 10.72 -5.46 -1.20
N HIS A 32 11.41 -6.58 -0.95
CA HIS A 32 11.04 -7.87 -1.52
C HIS A 32 9.63 -8.31 -1.09
N GLY A 33 9.22 -7.98 0.14
CA GLY A 33 7.87 -8.25 0.64
C GLY A 33 6.78 -7.55 -0.17
N VAL A 34 7.00 -6.28 -0.52
CA VAL A 34 6.08 -5.53 -1.40
C VAL A 34 6.01 -6.15 -2.79
N ARG A 35 7.16 -6.52 -3.39
CA ARG A 35 7.17 -7.18 -4.71
C ARG A 35 6.42 -8.51 -4.68
N LEU A 36 6.57 -9.27 -3.60
CA LEU A 36 5.83 -10.52 -3.41
C LEU A 36 4.33 -10.26 -3.30
N ALA A 37 3.91 -9.31 -2.46
CA ALA A 37 2.49 -8.94 -2.30
C ALA A 37 1.86 -8.51 -3.64
N LEU A 38 2.55 -7.65 -4.41
CA LEU A 38 2.08 -7.24 -5.74
C LEU A 38 1.98 -8.43 -6.70
N LYS A 39 2.96 -9.34 -6.68
CA LYS A 39 2.94 -10.53 -7.55
C LYS A 39 1.80 -11.47 -7.21
N VAL A 40 1.54 -11.70 -5.91
CA VAL A 40 0.43 -12.53 -5.42
C VAL A 40 -0.91 -11.92 -5.83
N LEU A 41 -1.10 -10.62 -5.64
CA LEU A 41 -2.34 -9.94 -6.04
C LEU A 41 -2.55 -9.98 -7.55
N HIS A 42 -1.48 -9.80 -8.35
CA HIS A 42 -1.56 -9.94 -9.79
C HIS A 42 -1.97 -11.35 -10.23
N MET A 43 -1.49 -12.41 -9.56
CA MET A 43 -1.93 -13.79 -9.84
C MET A 43 -3.43 -14.01 -9.61
N PHE A 44 -4.06 -13.21 -8.75
CA PHE A 44 -5.49 -13.29 -8.46
C PHE A 44 -6.33 -12.24 -9.17
N SER A 45 -5.71 -11.41 -10.01
CA SER A 45 -6.38 -10.40 -10.84
C SER A 45 -6.91 -10.98 -12.14
N ALA A 46 -7.74 -10.20 -12.85
CA ALA A 46 -8.22 -10.53 -14.20
C ALA A 46 -7.14 -10.40 -15.31
N GLY A 47 -5.86 -10.31 -14.95
CA GLY A 47 -4.74 -10.20 -15.90
C GLY A 47 -4.28 -8.77 -16.20
N GLU A 48 -4.88 -7.77 -15.57
CA GLU A 48 -4.44 -6.38 -15.72
C GLU A 48 -3.13 -6.11 -14.98
N GLN A 49 -2.05 -5.85 -15.70
CA GLN A 49 -0.74 -5.62 -15.07
C GLN A 49 -0.56 -4.18 -14.54
N ALA A 50 -1.24 -3.20 -15.14
CA ALA A 50 -0.98 -1.78 -14.90
C ALA A 50 -1.09 -1.36 -13.43
N PRO A 51 -2.16 -1.72 -12.67
CA PRO A 51 -2.31 -1.27 -11.27
C PRO A 51 -1.14 -1.68 -10.37
N PHE A 52 -0.57 -2.86 -10.61
CA PHE A 52 0.56 -3.40 -9.84
C PHE A 52 1.87 -2.70 -10.17
N VAL A 53 2.09 -2.40 -11.45
CA VAL A 53 3.28 -1.69 -11.93
C VAL A 53 3.25 -0.24 -11.46
N ASP A 54 2.08 0.40 -11.51
CA ASP A 54 1.92 1.80 -11.13
C ASP A 54 2.08 2.00 -9.62
N PHE A 55 1.58 1.07 -8.80
CA PHE A 55 1.89 1.05 -7.36
C PHE A 55 3.41 0.97 -7.11
N TRP A 56 4.10 0.03 -7.79
CA TRP A 56 5.55 -0.13 -7.66
C TRP A 56 6.35 1.10 -8.11
N ARG A 57 5.92 1.74 -9.21
CA ARG A 57 6.53 2.97 -9.71
C ARG A 57 6.32 4.13 -8.75
N GLN A 58 5.11 4.29 -8.22
CA GLN A 58 4.80 5.36 -7.28
C GLN A 58 5.60 5.25 -5.98
N MET A 59 5.81 4.03 -5.45
CA MET A 59 6.70 3.82 -4.30
C MET A 59 8.15 4.28 -4.54
N ARG A 60 8.61 4.25 -5.78
CA ARG A 60 9.97 4.63 -6.17
C ARG A 60 10.08 6.09 -6.60
N ASN A 61 8.95 6.79 -6.70
CA ASN A 61 8.95 8.18 -7.12
C ASN A 61 9.48 9.04 -5.96
N ASP A 62 10.52 9.80 -6.24
CA ASP A 62 11.13 10.67 -5.25
C ASP A 62 10.40 12.03 -5.28
N GLU A 63 9.53 12.24 -4.31
CA GLU A 63 8.82 13.51 -4.15
C GLU A 63 9.67 14.57 -3.40
N SER A 64 11.00 14.35 -3.26
CA SER A 64 11.96 15.30 -2.68
C SER A 64 12.01 16.67 -3.37
N VAL A 65 11.43 16.79 -4.57
CA VAL A 65 11.34 18.05 -5.33
C VAL A 65 10.26 19.00 -4.76
N MET A 66 9.44 18.55 -3.81
CA MET A 66 8.40 19.36 -3.19
C MET A 66 8.96 20.40 -2.21
N LYS A 67 8.32 21.57 -2.14
CA LYS A 67 8.80 22.74 -1.38
C LYS A 67 8.92 22.52 0.14
N THR A 68 8.16 21.58 0.71
CA THR A 68 8.20 21.25 2.15
C THR A 68 7.93 19.76 2.37
N GLU A 69 8.48 19.20 3.46
CA GLU A 69 8.27 17.79 3.81
C GLU A 69 6.80 17.48 4.13
N THR A 70 6.03 18.44 4.65
CA THR A 70 4.59 18.26 4.88
C THR A 70 3.82 18.04 3.58
N ILE A 71 4.15 18.80 2.53
CA ILE A 71 3.52 18.64 1.20
C ILE A 71 3.98 17.31 0.59
N ALA A 72 5.27 16.99 0.67
CA ALA A 72 5.81 15.73 0.18
C ALA A 72 5.15 14.52 0.86
N SER A 73 5.03 14.54 2.18
CA SER A 73 4.33 13.50 2.96
C SER A 73 2.88 13.29 2.51
N TYR A 74 2.12 14.39 2.39
CA TYR A 74 0.74 14.35 1.95
C TYR A 74 0.61 13.78 0.53
N CYS A 75 1.42 14.26 -0.41
CA CYS A 75 1.41 13.81 -1.80
C CYS A 75 1.79 12.31 -1.90
N ARG A 76 2.86 11.86 -1.25
CA ARG A 76 3.27 10.45 -1.24
C ARG A 76 2.15 9.54 -0.76
N SER A 77 1.58 9.85 0.41
CA SER A 77 0.50 9.04 0.99
C SER A 77 -0.74 9.04 0.10
N THR A 78 -1.15 10.20 -0.40
CA THR A 78 -2.35 10.34 -1.25
C THR A 78 -2.20 9.62 -2.58
N HIS A 79 -1.07 9.77 -3.26
CA HIS A 79 -0.80 9.09 -4.52
C HIS A 79 -0.68 7.58 -4.33
N LEU A 80 -0.01 7.13 -3.27
CA LEU A 80 0.12 5.70 -3.00
C LEU A 80 -1.23 5.06 -2.64
N GLN A 81 -2.08 5.79 -1.90
CA GLN A 81 -3.45 5.37 -1.63
C GLN A 81 -4.28 5.26 -2.93
N ALA A 82 -4.12 6.19 -3.86
CA ALA A 82 -4.78 6.11 -5.16
C ALA A 82 -4.36 4.85 -5.95
N GLN A 83 -3.07 4.50 -5.92
CA GLN A 83 -2.59 3.25 -6.55
C GLN A 83 -3.10 2.01 -5.82
N LEU A 84 -3.18 2.02 -4.49
CA LEU A 84 -3.75 0.92 -3.70
C LEU A 84 -5.21 0.64 -4.10
N ARG A 85 -6.02 1.69 -4.29
CA ARG A 85 -7.40 1.57 -4.77
C ARG A 85 -7.48 0.89 -6.14
N GLY A 86 -6.56 1.21 -7.04
CA GLY A 86 -6.44 0.54 -8.34
C GLY A 86 -6.14 -0.96 -8.18
N VAL A 87 -5.19 -1.30 -7.30
CA VAL A 87 -4.86 -2.70 -6.97
C VAL A 87 -6.04 -3.46 -6.38
N MET A 88 -6.80 -2.84 -5.47
CA MET A 88 -8.00 -3.44 -4.86
C MET A 88 -9.05 -3.79 -5.93
N ARG A 89 -9.35 -2.85 -6.83
CA ARG A 89 -10.31 -3.09 -7.92
C ARG A 89 -9.84 -4.21 -8.86
N ALA A 90 -8.55 -4.27 -9.16
CA ALA A 90 -7.97 -5.31 -10.01
C ALA A 90 -8.15 -6.73 -9.46
N VAL A 91 -8.28 -6.88 -8.13
CA VAL A 91 -8.56 -8.16 -7.46
C VAL A 91 -10.03 -8.33 -7.06
N GLY A 92 -10.92 -7.46 -7.55
CA GLY A 92 -12.36 -7.55 -7.34
C GLY A 92 -12.87 -6.97 -6.02
N ILE A 93 -12.10 -6.11 -5.37
CA ILE A 93 -12.48 -5.46 -4.10
C ILE A 93 -12.76 -3.98 -4.36
N GLU A 94 -13.98 -3.54 -4.05
CA GLU A 94 -14.32 -2.11 -4.15
C GLU A 94 -13.72 -1.33 -2.98
N PRO A 95 -12.90 -0.29 -3.23
CA PRO A 95 -12.34 0.56 -2.19
C PRO A 95 -13.38 1.48 -1.57
N THR A 96 -14.15 0.94 -0.63
CA THR A 96 -15.03 1.74 0.24
C THR A 96 -14.24 2.31 1.42
N VAL A 97 -14.75 3.39 2.01
CA VAL A 97 -14.17 3.99 3.23
C VAL A 97 -13.99 2.95 4.34
N ALA A 98 -14.95 2.04 4.51
CA ALA A 98 -14.89 0.99 5.53
C ALA A 98 -13.74 0.00 5.28
N VAL A 99 -13.51 -0.41 4.03
CA VAL A 99 -12.42 -1.32 3.68
C VAL A 99 -11.07 -0.63 3.85
N GLU A 100 -10.95 0.63 3.43
CA GLU A 100 -9.73 1.42 3.61
C GLU A 100 -9.38 1.59 5.10
N GLN A 101 -10.37 1.91 5.94
CA GLN A 101 -10.18 2.01 7.40
C GLN A 101 -9.78 0.67 8.03
N SER A 102 -10.38 -0.43 7.57
CA SER A 102 -10.04 -1.78 8.05
C SER A 102 -8.58 -2.13 7.72
N LEU A 103 -8.15 -1.86 6.48
CA LEU A 103 -6.78 -2.09 6.03
C LEU A 103 -5.77 -1.22 6.79
N ALA A 104 -6.06 0.08 6.96
CA ALA A 104 -5.22 0.99 7.72
C ALA A 104 -5.10 0.57 9.19
N HIS A 105 -6.22 0.17 9.82
CA HIS A 105 -6.20 -0.33 11.19
C HIS A 105 -5.37 -1.62 11.33
N ALA A 106 -5.51 -2.55 10.38
CA ALA A 106 -4.75 -3.79 10.38
C ALA A 106 -3.24 -3.55 10.20
N ALA A 107 -2.87 -2.62 9.32
CA ALA A 107 -1.48 -2.21 9.10
C ALA A 107 -0.84 -1.63 10.38
N LEU A 108 -1.56 -0.76 11.10
CA LEU A 108 -1.09 -0.15 12.34
C LEU A 108 -1.00 -1.12 13.52
N LYS A 109 -1.70 -2.26 13.46
CA LYS A 109 -1.67 -3.30 14.52
C LYS A 109 -0.38 -4.13 14.49
N ILE A 110 0.26 -4.23 13.32
CA ILE A 110 1.50 -4.99 13.11
C ILE A 110 2.72 -4.15 13.54
N TYR A 111 2.66 -2.82 13.39
CA TYR A 111 3.65 -1.88 13.89
C TYR A 111 2.98 -0.76 14.67
N PRO A 112 2.84 -0.86 16.02
CA PRO A 112 2.34 0.25 16.81
C PRO A 112 3.27 1.44 16.58
N ARG A 113 2.70 2.60 16.24
CA ARG A 113 3.43 3.87 16.07
C ARG A 113 4.42 4.03 17.22
N THR A 114 5.69 3.76 16.98
CA THR A 114 6.75 4.14 17.90
C THR A 114 6.68 5.64 17.97
N LYS A 115 6.36 6.17 19.16
CA LYS A 115 6.34 7.60 19.43
C LYS A 115 7.72 8.15 19.06
N VAL A 116 7.83 8.78 17.89
CA VAL A 116 9.01 9.60 17.58
C VAL A 116 8.91 10.79 18.53
N LYS A 117 9.76 10.78 19.55
CA LYS A 117 9.90 11.91 20.47
C LYS A 117 10.41 13.11 19.64
N PRO A 118 9.83 14.30 19.80
CA PRO A 118 10.28 15.50 19.11
C PRO A 118 11.73 15.84 19.47
#